data_AF-A0A9C6DRS5-F1
#
_entry.id   AF-A0A9C6DRS5-F1
#
_cell.length_a   1.000
_cell.length_b   1.000
_cell.length_c   1.000
_cell.angle_alpha   90.00
_cell.angle_beta   90.00
_cell.angle_gamma   90.00
#
_symmetry.space_group_name_H-M   'P 1'
#
loop_
_entity.id
_entity.type
_entity.pdbx_description
1 polymer ?
#
loop_
_entity_poly.entity_id
_entity_poly.type
_entity_poly.pdbx_seq_one_letter_code
_entity_poly.pdbx_strand_id
1 'polypeptide(L)'
;MSSETTGLLRVEPQARSFAVRRKSVFAESYDPENDADDDEGATAIFPKSDEQRARLIESVKHVLLFRSLEQEQMSQVLDAMFERRVTPGELIIRQGDDGDNFYVIESGVYKVIVNDNHIHTYNNSGIFGELALLYNMPRAATVQAETEGLLWAMDRQTFRRILLKSAFKKRKMYESLLNSVPMLKALQNYERMNLADALISKRYTSSERIIKQGDVADGMYFIEDGTVVVKMDQEGSEIEISRLSKGEYFGELALVTHRPRAASVYAETDVKVAFLEVEAFERLLGPCMDIMKRNIDDYETQLIKIFGSKNNITDTR
;
A
#
# COMPACT_ATOMS: atom_id res chain seq x y z
N MET A 1 -42.62 -67.99 1.96
CA MET A 1 -43.05 -66.73 1.32
C MET A 1 -41.84 -65.82 1.30
N SER A 2 -41.36 -65.55 0.10
CA SER A 2 -40.06 -64.95 -0.21
C SER A 2 -40.08 -63.45 0.07
N SER A 3 -39.12 -62.97 0.87
CA SER A 3 -38.91 -61.54 1.09
C SER A 3 -37.96 -60.99 0.02
N GLU A 4 -38.51 -60.30 -0.97
CA GLU A 4 -37.75 -59.49 -1.93
C GLU A 4 -37.01 -58.37 -1.19
N THR A 5 -35.68 -58.39 -1.27
CA THR A 5 -34.85 -57.28 -0.80
C THR A 5 -34.45 -56.47 -2.04
N THR A 6 -35.17 -55.38 -2.29
CA THR A 6 -34.90 -54.46 -3.40
C THR A 6 -33.57 -53.74 -3.17
N GLY A 7 -32.52 -54.19 -3.86
CA GLY A 7 -31.22 -53.53 -3.85
C GLY A 7 -31.30 -52.17 -4.54
N LEU A 8 -31.27 -51.10 -3.75
CA LEU A 8 -31.00 -49.75 -4.23
C LEU A 8 -29.57 -49.69 -4.75
N LEU A 9 -29.40 -49.81 -6.07
CA LEU A 9 -28.19 -49.41 -6.78
C LEU A 9 -27.95 -47.92 -6.50
N ARG A 10 -27.06 -47.61 -5.56
CA ARG A 10 -26.45 -46.28 -5.45
C ARG A 10 -25.65 -46.05 -6.73
N VAL A 11 -26.24 -45.31 -7.65
CA VAL A 11 -25.48 -44.69 -8.74
C VAL A 11 -24.63 -43.60 -8.10
N GLU A 12 -23.34 -43.88 -7.86
CA GLU A 12 -22.41 -42.83 -7.47
C GLU A 12 -22.42 -41.75 -8.57
N PRO A 13 -22.48 -40.46 -8.21
CA PRO A 13 -22.41 -39.40 -9.20
C PRO A 13 -21.05 -39.50 -9.88
N GLN A 14 -21.04 -39.74 -11.19
CA GLN A 14 -19.82 -39.67 -11.99
C GLN A 14 -19.17 -38.31 -11.76
N ALA A 15 -18.04 -38.30 -11.06
CA ALA A 15 -17.23 -37.10 -10.92
C ALA A 15 -16.84 -36.65 -12.33
N ARG A 16 -17.50 -35.60 -12.83
CA ARG A 16 -17.03 -34.89 -14.02
C ARG A 16 -15.66 -34.32 -13.67
N SER A 17 -14.62 -35.04 -14.06
CA SER A 17 -13.23 -34.60 -13.97
C SER A 17 -13.06 -33.35 -14.84
N PHE A 18 -13.34 -32.17 -14.29
CA PHE A 18 -12.80 -30.92 -14.82
C PHE A 18 -11.34 -30.79 -14.38
N ALA A 19 -10.51 -31.77 -14.74
CA ALA A 19 -9.06 -31.67 -14.59
C ALA A 19 -8.51 -30.81 -15.74
N VAL A 20 -8.90 -29.53 -15.77
CA VAL A 20 -8.25 -28.55 -16.64
C VAL A 20 -6.89 -28.24 -16.02
N ARG A 21 -5.81 -28.51 -16.76
CA ARG A 21 -4.45 -28.20 -16.33
C ARG A 21 -4.34 -26.69 -16.09
N ARG A 22 -3.98 -26.29 -14.86
CA ARG A 22 -3.73 -24.89 -14.53
C ARG A 22 -2.59 -24.37 -15.40
N LYS A 23 -2.80 -23.24 -16.06
CA LYS A 23 -1.79 -22.55 -16.86
C LYS A 23 -1.12 -21.47 -16.00
N SER A 24 0.16 -21.23 -16.21
CA SER A 24 0.85 -20.09 -15.62
C SER A 24 0.36 -18.80 -16.27
N VAL A 25 0.37 -17.72 -15.49
CA VAL A 25 0.11 -16.36 -15.95
C VAL A 25 1.36 -15.52 -15.71
N PHE A 26 1.58 -14.51 -16.56
CA PHE A 26 2.73 -13.61 -16.43
C PHE A 26 2.30 -12.17 -16.75
N ALA A 27 3.13 -11.23 -16.30
CA ALA A 27 3.06 -9.83 -16.67
C ALA A 27 4.46 -9.39 -17.11
N GLU A 28 4.53 -8.26 -17.81
CA GLU A 28 5.81 -7.67 -18.23
C GLU A 28 6.66 -7.30 -17.01
N SER A 29 7.97 -7.49 -17.15
CA SER A 29 8.96 -7.05 -16.17
C SER A 29 9.04 -5.53 -16.18
N TYR A 30 9.08 -4.94 -14.99
CA TYR A 30 9.30 -3.51 -14.80
C TYR A 30 10.41 -3.34 -13.77
N ASP A 31 11.43 -2.57 -14.14
CA ASP A 31 12.53 -2.21 -13.26
C ASP A 31 12.32 -0.77 -12.76
N PRO A 32 11.90 -0.57 -11.50
CA PRO A 32 11.65 0.76 -10.97
C PRO A 32 12.93 1.57 -10.73
N GLU A 33 14.11 0.95 -10.71
CA GLU A 33 15.38 1.65 -10.46
C GLU A 33 15.98 2.24 -11.73
N ASN A 34 15.83 1.53 -12.85
CA ASN A 34 16.36 1.93 -14.15
C ASN A 34 15.30 2.53 -15.08
N ASP A 35 14.14 2.95 -14.54
CA ASP A 35 13.11 3.65 -15.28
C ASP A 35 13.63 5.06 -15.64
N ALA A 36 14.26 5.18 -16.83
CA ALA A 36 14.98 6.34 -17.35
C ALA A 36 14.16 7.65 -17.44
N ASP A 37 12.88 7.59 -17.10
CA ASP A 37 11.90 8.66 -17.07
C ASP A 37 11.90 9.45 -15.74
N ASP A 38 13.06 9.60 -15.08
CA ASP A 38 13.13 10.36 -13.82
C ASP A 38 13.05 11.89 -14.00
N ASP A 39 13.12 12.41 -15.24
CA ASP A 39 12.88 13.84 -15.54
C ASP A 39 11.85 14.13 -16.66
N GLU A 40 11.46 13.17 -17.53
CA GLU A 40 10.56 13.48 -18.69
C GLU A 40 9.33 12.57 -18.87
N GLY A 41 9.19 11.45 -18.16
CA GLY A 41 8.02 10.57 -18.28
C GLY A 41 6.97 10.81 -17.20
N ALA A 42 6.53 12.06 -17.04
CA ALA A 42 5.36 12.35 -16.22
C ALA A 42 4.20 11.47 -16.71
N THR A 43 3.65 10.64 -15.82
CA THR A 43 2.42 9.89 -16.09
C THR A 43 1.43 10.85 -16.74
N ALA A 44 1.01 10.57 -17.98
CA ALA A 44 0.20 11.49 -18.76
C ALA A 44 -1.02 11.93 -17.94
N ILE A 45 -1.17 13.23 -17.71
CA ILE A 45 -2.26 13.78 -16.90
C ILE A 45 -3.40 14.12 -17.85
N PHE A 46 -4.52 13.44 -17.68
CA PHE A 46 -5.78 13.73 -18.36
C PHE A 46 -6.70 14.48 -17.40
N PRO A 47 -6.90 15.79 -17.57
CA PRO A 47 -7.70 16.60 -16.67
C PRO A 47 -9.15 16.08 -16.57
N LYS A 48 -9.69 16.12 -15.35
CA LYS A 48 -11.07 15.70 -15.02
C LYS A 48 -11.66 16.72 -14.07
N SER A 49 -12.95 17.00 -14.20
CA SER A 49 -13.65 17.81 -13.21
C SER A 49 -13.74 17.10 -11.86
N ASP A 50 -13.92 17.86 -10.78
CA ASP A 50 -14.06 17.29 -9.43
C ASP A 50 -15.22 16.30 -9.35
N GLU A 51 -16.32 16.56 -10.06
CA GLU A 51 -17.47 15.67 -10.14
C GLU A 51 -17.13 14.35 -10.86
N GLN A 52 -16.38 14.41 -11.97
CA GLN A 52 -15.92 13.21 -12.68
C GLN A 52 -14.97 12.40 -11.80
N ARG A 53 -14.03 13.05 -11.11
CA ARG A 53 -13.12 12.39 -10.16
C ARG A 53 -13.89 11.70 -9.05
N ALA A 54 -14.89 12.36 -8.46
CA ALA A 54 -15.70 11.78 -7.39
C ALA A 54 -16.47 10.53 -7.86
N ARG A 55 -17.09 10.57 -9.05
CA ARG A 55 -17.77 9.40 -9.64
C ARG A 55 -16.82 8.25 -9.94
N LEU A 56 -15.63 8.56 -10.46
CA LEU A 56 -14.59 7.56 -10.71
C LEU A 56 -14.11 6.88 -9.43
N ILE A 57 -13.81 7.66 -8.39
CA ILE A 57 -13.42 7.14 -7.07
C ILE A 57 -14.50 6.19 -6.55
N GLU A 58 -15.75 6.61 -6.60
CA GLU A 58 -16.89 5.81 -6.15
C GLU A 58 -17.02 4.51 -6.93
N SER A 59 -16.77 4.54 -8.24
CA SER A 59 -16.83 3.37 -9.10
C SER A 59 -15.72 2.37 -8.79
N VAL A 60 -14.47 2.84 -8.61
CA VAL A 60 -13.31 1.95 -8.46
C VAL A 60 -13.06 1.47 -7.03
N LYS A 61 -13.62 2.12 -6.00
CA LYS A 61 -13.30 1.80 -4.58
C LYS A 61 -13.55 0.35 -4.16
N HIS A 62 -14.47 -0.34 -4.84
CA HIS A 62 -14.81 -1.74 -4.57
C HIS A 62 -13.97 -2.74 -5.35
N VAL A 63 -13.23 -2.29 -6.36
CA VAL A 63 -12.33 -3.14 -7.14
C VAL A 63 -11.10 -3.46 -6.29
N LEU A 64 -10.78 -4.76 -6.17
CA LEU A 64 -9.71 -5.25 -5.30
C LEU A 64 -8.37 -4.52 -5.51
N LEU A 65 -8.03 -4.22 -6.76
CA LEU A 65 -6.79 -3.54 -7.15
C LEU A 65 -6.68 -2.12 -6.63
N PHE A 66 -7.81 -1.46 -6.45
CA PHE A 66 -7.88 -0.04 -6.09
C PHE A 66 -8.12 0.15 -4.59
N ARG A 67 -8.68 -0.86 -3.91
CA ARG A 67 -8.99 -0.82 -2.47
C ARG A 67 -7.76 -0.64 -1.58
N SER A 68 -6.61 -1.16 -1.99
CA SER A 68 -5.36 -1.09 -1.23
C SER A 68 -4.49 0.12 -1.58
N LEU A 69 -4.94 0.98 -2.50
CA LEU A 69 -4.14 2.14 -2.93
C LEU A 69 -4.21 3.26 -1.91
N GLU A 70 -3.06 3.87 -1.65
CA GLU A 70 -3.00 5.10 -0.89
C GLU A 70 -3.61 6.25 -1.70
N GLN A 71 -4.05 7.31 -1.02
CA GLN A 71 -4.72 8.45 -1.66
C GLN A 71 -3.89 9.08 -2.81
N GLU A 72 -2.57 9.19 -2.62
CA GLU A 72 -1.66 9.72 -3.64
C GLU A 72 -1.59 8.80 -4.87
N GLN A 73 -1.51 7.48 -4.65
CA GLN A 73 -1.52 6.48 -5.73
C GLN A 73 -2.85 6.49 -6.47
N MET A 74 -3.97 6.56 -5.75
CA MET A 74 -5.30 6.70 -6.34
C MET A 74 -5.38 7.96 -7.20
N SER A 75 -4.87 9.10 -6.72
CA SER A 75 -4.86 10.33 -7.52
C SER A 75 -4.06 10.17 -8.80
N GLN A 76 -2.83 9.64 -8.72
CA GLN A 76 -1.98 9.41 -9.89
C GLN A 76 -2.63 8.45 -10.90
N VAL A 77 -3.29 7.41 -10.41
CA VAL A 77 -4.06 6.48 -11.25
C VAL A 77 -5.20 7.22 -11.94
N LEU A 78 -6.01 7.99 -11.22
CA LEU A 78 -7.10 8.74 -11.82
C LEU A 78 -6.60 9.79 -12.82
N ASP A 79 -5.49 10.47 -12.53
CA ASP A 79 -4.86 11.43 -13.45
C ASP A 79 -4.47 10.75 -14.77
N ALA A 80 -3.99 9.51 -14.70
CA ALA A 80 -3.54 8.72 -15.85
C ALA A 80 -4.66 8.10 -16.70
N MET A 81 -5.90 8.06 -16.19
CA MET A 81 -7.02 7.51 -16.97
C MET A 81 -7.39 8.45 -18.13
N PHE A 82 -7.44 7.95 -19.36
CA PHE A 82 -7.82 8.75 -20.51
C PHE A 82 -9.27 8.51 -20.94
N GLU A 83 -9.85 9.51 -21.60
CA GLU A 83 -11.20 9.44 -22.12
C GLU A 83 -11.24 8.59 -23.41
N ARG A 84 -12.19 7.64 -23.50
CA ARG A 84 -12.50 6.89 -24.71
C ARG A 84 -13.99 7.04 -25.04
N ARG A 85 -14.28 7.76 -26.13
CA ARG A 85 -15.62 7.85 -26.72
C ARG A 85 -15.88 6.63 -27.60
N VAL A 86 -17.11 6.12 -27.57
CA VAL A 86 -17.53 4.98 -28.38
C VAL A 86 -18.84 5.25 -29.10
N THR A 87 -19.04 4.57 -30.23
CA THR A 87 -20.27 4.66 -31.04
C THR A 87 -21.09 3.37 -30.98
N PRO A 88 -22.41 3.41 -31.26
CA PRO A 88 -23.25 2.21 -31.28
C PRO A 88 -22.70 1.14 -32.22
N GLY A 89 -22.65 -0.11 -31.74
CA GLY A 89 -22.12 -1.25 -32.46
C GLY A 89 -20.61 -1.45 -32.33
N GLU A 90 -19.84 -0.48 -31.81
CA GLU A 90 -18.40 -0.60 -31.61
C GLU A 90 -18.06 -1.71 -30.61
N LEU A 91 -17.02 -2.51 -30.90
CA LEU A 91 -16.47 -3.50 -29.98
C LEU A 91 -15.36 -2.87 -29.14
N ILE A 92 -15.59 -2.73 -27.84
CA ILE A 92 -14.62 -2.17 -26.90
C ILE A 92 -13.57 -3.22 -26.55
N ILE A 93 -14.04 -4.45 -26.32
CA ILE A 93 -13.26 -5.64 -26.01
C ILE A 93 -13.81 -6.79 -26.86
N ARG A 94 -12.92 -7.65 -27.36
CA ARG A 94 -13.31 -8.88 -28.03
C ARG A 94 -12.80 -10.08 -27.24
N GLN A 95 -13.66 -11.09 -27.05
CA GLN A 95 -13.31 -12.34 -26.39
C GLN A 95 -12.15 -13.03 -27.12
N GLY A 96 -11.15 -13.47 -26.35
CA GLY A 96 -9.95 -14.15 -26.87
C GLY A 96 -8.80 -13.22 -27.23
N ASP A 97 -9.03 -11.92 -27.39
CA ASP A 97 -7.97 -10.95 -27.65
C ASP A 97 -7.14 -10.71 -26.39
N ASP A 98 -5.91 -10.23 -26.56
CA ASP A 98 -5.07 -9.81 -25.45
C ASP A 98 -5.66 -8.58 -24.76
N GLY A 99 -5.60 -8.57 -23.42
CA GLY A 99 -6.25 -7.54 -22.62
C GLY A 99 -5.32 -6.41 -22.23
N ASP A 100 -5.38 -5.27 -22.90
CA ASP A 100 -4.43 -4.18 -22.62
C ASP A 100 -4.95 -3.15 -21.61
N ASN A 101 -6.26 -2.92 -21.63
CA ASN A 101 -6.91 -1.83 -20.90
C ASN A 101 -7.96 -2.28 -19.89
N PHE A 102 -8.14 -1.48 -18.87
CA PHE A 102 -9.26 -1.46 -17.95
C PHE A 102 -10.20 -0.31 -18.29
N TYR A 103 -11.51 -0.51 -18.12
CA TYR A 103 -12.51 0.50 -18.44
C TYR A 103 -13.50 0.73 -17.30
N VAL A 104 -13.82 1.99 -17.04
CA VAL A 104 -14.90 2.44 -16.17
C VAL A 104 -15.92 3.19 -17.01
N ILE A 105 -17.20 2.85 -16.87
CA ILE A 105 -18.28 3.46 -17.63
C ILE A 105 -18.64 4.83 -17.02
N GLU A 106 -18.51 5.89 -17.82
CA GLU A 106 -19.02 7.22 -17.47
C GLU A 106 -20.46 7.39 -18.00
N SER A 107 -20.74 6.92 -19.21
CA SER A 107 -22.09 6.95 -19.80
C SER A 107 -22.26 5.92 -20.92
N GLY A 108 -23.50 5.63 -21.28
CA GLY A 108 -23.88 4.73 -22.37
C GLY A 108 -24.31 3.34 -21.88
N VAL A 109 -24.78 2.52 -22.83
CA VAL A 109 -25.23 1.15 -22.59
C VAL A 109 -24.30 0.17 -23.30
N TYR A 110 -23.84 -0.86 -22.59
CA TYR A 110 -22.84 -1.80 -23.08
C TYR A 110 -23.28 -3.24 -22.86
N LYS A 111 -23.21 -4.05 -23.90
CA LYS A 111 -23.60 -5.45 -23.90
C LYS A 111 -22.37 -6.34 -23.75
N VAL A 112 -22.43 -7.27 -22.81
CA VAL A 112 -21.43 -8.31 -22.58
C VAL A 112 -21.89 -9.61 -23.23
N ILE A 113 -21.01 -10.20 -24.03
CA ILE A 113 -21.26 -11.41 -24.83
C ILE A 113 -20.15 -12.42 -24.57
N VAL A 114 -20.49 -13.67 -24.28
CA VAL A 114 -19.54 -14.77 -24.10
C VAL A 114 -20.00 -15.95 -24.95
N ASN A 115 -19.13 -16.44 -25.84
CA ASN A 115 -19.45 -17.51 -26.79
C ASN A 115 -20.78 -17.24 -27.51
N ASP A 116 -20.92 -16.04 -28.06
CA ASP A 116 -22.12 -15.51 -28.76
C ASP A 116 -23.40 -15.41 -27.93
N ASN A 117 -23.36 -15.74 -26.64
CA ASN A 117 -24.49 -15.59 -25.73
C ASN A 117 -24.39 -14.27 -24.97
N HIS A 118 -25.50 -13.54 -24.92
CA HIS A 118 -25.62 -12.37 -24.08
C HIS A 118 -25.62 -12.76 -22.60
N ILE A 119 -24.70 -12.20 -21.82
CA ILE A 119 -24.54 -12.53 -20.39
C ILE A 119 -24.99 -11.38 -19.48
N HIS A 120 -24.69 -10.14 -19.86
CA HIS A 120 -24.94 -8.98 -19.01
C HIS A 120 -25.02 -7.69 -19.83
N THR A 121 -25.77 -6.70 -19.34
CA THR A 121 -25.80 -5.34 -19.90
C THR A 121 -25.45 -4.35 -18.80
N TYR A 122 -24.44 -3.51 -19.06
CA TYR A 122 -24.15 -2.34 -18.26
C TYR A 122 -24.99 -1.15 -18.73
N ASN A 123 -25.48 -0.35 -17.78
CA ASN A 123 -26.29 0.84 -18.07
C ASN A 123 -25.76 2.05 -17.28
N ASN A 124 -25.06 2.94 -17.98
CA ASN A 124 -24.47 4.20 -17.47
C ASN A 124 -23.57 4.04 -16.22
N SER A 125 -23.16 2.82 -15.90
CA SER A 125 -22.34 2.51 -14.74
C SER A 125 -21.75 1.11 -14.90
N GLY A 126 -20.65 0.87 -14.19
CA GLY A 126 -19.98 -0.41 -14.16
C GLY A 126 -18.56 -0.34 -14.67
N ILE A 127 -17.89 -1.48 -14.51
CA ILE A 127 -16.48 -1.64 -14.74
C ILE A 127 -16.28 -2.97 -15.45
N PHE A 128 -15.34 -3.01 -16.40
CA PHE A 128 -14.96 -4.24 -17.04
C PHE A 128 -13.48 -4.26 -17.43
N GLY A 129 -12.92 -5.47 -17.41
CA GLY A 129 -11.54 -5.70 -17.82
C GLY A 129 -10.50 -5.43 -16.73
N GLU A 130 -10.86 -5.37 -15.44
CA GLU A 130 -9.89 -5.09 -14.36
C GLU A 130 -8.77 -6.13 -14.26
N LEU A 131 -9.05 -7.39 -14.62
CA LEU A 131 -8.03 -8.45 -14.62
C LEU A 131 -6.89 -8.17 -15.61
N ALA A 132 -7.14 -7.38 -16.65
CA ALA A 132 -6.11 -6.95 -17.59
C ALA A 132 -5.02 -6.10 -16.93
N LEU A 133 -5.28 -5.47 -15.78
CA LEU A 133 -4.26 -4.71 -15.04
C LEU A 133 -3.27 -5.61 -14.27
N LEU A 134 -3.65 -6.86 -13.97
CA LEU A 134 -2.81 -7.78 -13.18
C LEU A 134 -1.85 -8.59 -14.04
N TYR A 135 -2.34 -9.19 -15.12
CA TYR A 135 -1.58 -10.15 -15.92
C TYR A 135 -2.08 -10.19 -17.36
N ASN A 136 -1.23 -10.72 -18.24
CA ASN A 136 -1.59 -10.96 -19.63
C ASN A 136 -2.44 -12.21 -19.78
N MET A 137 -3.76 -12.02 -19.78
CA MET A 137 -4.71 -13.08 -20.05
C MET A 137 -5.68 -12.68 -21.17
N PRO A 138 -6.05 -13.62 -22.05
CA PRO A 138 -7.07 -13.40 -23.05
C PRO A 138 -8.39 -12.95 -22.42
N ARG A 139 -9.09 -12.04 -23.11
CA ARG A 139 -10.37 -11.50 -22.67
C ARG A 139 -11.42 -12.61 -22.58
N ALA A 140 -12.09 -12.68 -21.43
CA ALA A 140 -13.10 -13.71 -21.17
C ALA A 140 -14.44 -13.47 -21.89
N ALA A 141 -14.69 -12.22 -22.31
CA ALA A 141 -15.95 -11.79 -22.93
C ALA A 141 -15.70 -10.69 -23.96
N THR A 142 -16.62 -10.54 -24.89
CA THR A 142 -16.74 -9.40 -25.80
C THR A 142 -17.63 -8.35 -25.12
N VAL A 143 -17.25 -7.07 -25.23
CA VAL A 143 -18.07 -5.93 -24.77
C VAL A 143 -18.33 -5.01 -25.96
N GLN A 144 -19.61 -4.77 -26.25
CA GLN A 144 -20.08 -3.98 -27.38
C GLN A 144 -20.92 -2.79 -26.89
N ALA A 145 -20.76 -1.62 -27.52
CA ALA A 145 -21.60 -0.47 -27.25
C ALA A 145 -22.96 -0.63 -27.94
N GLU A 146 -24.06 -0.42 -27.21
CA GLU A 146 -25.42 -0.36 -27.77
C GLU A 146 -25.84 1.09 -28.09
N THR A 147 -25.23 2.06 -27.40
CA THR A 147 -25.46 3.50 -27.61
C THR A 147 -24.12 4.23 -27.79
N GLU A 148 -24.17 5.51 -28.15
CA GLU A 148 -23.03 6.39 -27.89
C GLU A 148 -22.72 6.39 -26.39
N GLY A 149 -21.45 6.46 -26.05
CA GLY A 149 -21.01 6.30 -24.68
C GLY A 149 -19.61 6.86 -24.42
N LEU A 150 -19.33 7.02 -23.14
CA LEU A 150 -18.06 7.52 -22.63
C LEU A 150 -17.47 6.54 -21.62
N LEU A 151 -16.19 6.22 -21.80
CA LEU A 151 -15.42 5.36 -20.93
C LEU A 151 -14.18 6.10 -20.43
N TRP A 152 -13.80 5.83 -19.19
CA TRP A 152 -12.45 6.09 -18.70
C TRP A 152 -11.62 4.83 -18.86
N ALA A 153 -10.46 4.95 -19.51
CA ALA A 153 -9.59 3.83 -19.83
C ALA A 153 -8.20 4.01 -19.20
N MET A 154 -7.57 2.90 -18.83
CA MET A 154 -6.18 2.86 -18.40
C MET A 154 -5.53 1.57 -18.86
N ASP A 155 -4.30 1.67 -19.36
CA ASP A 155 -3.51 0.53 -19.76
C ASP A 155 -2.75 -0.11 -18.58
N ARG A 156 -2.42 -1.39 -18.74
CA ARG A 156 -1.70 -2.20 -17.75
C ARG A 156 -0.33 -1.61 -17.39
N GLN A 157 0.43 -1.12 -18.37
CA GLN A 157 1.80 -0.65 -18.16
C GLN A 157 1.80 0.61 -17.28
N THR A 158 0.93 1.57 -17.59
CA THR A 158 0.73 2.79 -16.82
C THR A 158 0.32 2.47 -15.39
N PHE A 159 -0.68 1.61 -15.18
CA PHE A 159 -1.10 1.21 -13.83
C PHE A 159 0.05 0.58 -13.03
N ARG A 160 0.73 -0.42 -13.60
CA ARG A 160 1.84 -1.13 -12.95
C ARG A 160 3.00 -0.18 -12.64
N ARG A 161 3.34 0.71 -13.57
CA ARG A 161 4.41 1.71 -13.39
C ARG A 161 4.10 2.63 -12.20
N ILE A 162 2.88 3.18 -12.12
CA ILE A 162 2.48 4.04 -10.99
C ILE A 162 2.65 3.31 -9.66
N LEU A 163 2.14 2.07 -9.57
CA LEU A 163 2.19 1.30 -8.33
C LEU A 163 3.62 0.89 -7.94
N LEU A 164 4.38 0.33 -8.88
CA LEU A 164 5.72 -0.18 -8.61
C LEU A 164 6.70 0.97 -8.35
N LYS A 165 6.61 2.09 -9.08
CA LYS A 165 7.43 3.28 -8.85
C LYS A 165 7.10 3.93 -7.51
N SER A 166 5.81 4.04 -7.15
CA SER A 166 5.40 4.56 -5.83
C SER A 166 5.90 3.67 -4.69
N ALA A 167 5.73 2.35 -4.79
CA ALA A 167 6.21 1.41 -3.79
C ALA A 167 7.75 1.44 -3.64
N PHE A 168 8.47 1.55 -4.76
CA PHE A 168 9.92 1.69 -4.77
C PHE A 168 10.39 2.98 -4.11
N LYS A 169 9.81 4.13 -4.47
CA LYS A 169 10.12 5.43 -3.83
C LYS A 169 9.85 5.39 -2.33
N LYS A 170 8.72 4.80 -1.92
CA LYS A 170 8.37 4.62 -0.50
C LYS A 170 9.39 3.76 0.24
N ARG A 171 9.82 2.63 -0.34
CA ARG A 171 10.85 1.77 0.25
C ARG A 171 12.20 2.49 0.37
N LYS A 172 12.67 3.18 -0.68
CA LYS A 172 13.90 4.00 -0.63
C LYS A 172 13.84 5.09 0.44
N MET A 173 12.70 5.76 0.57
CA MET A 173 12.48 6.74 1.64
C MET A 173 12.60 6.10 3.03
N TYR A 174 11.96 4.94 3.25
CA TYR A 174 12.01 4.21 4.51
C TYR A 174 13.40 3.70 4.85
N GLU A 175 14.15 3.20 3.87
CA GLU A 175 15.56 2.84 4.06
C GLU A 175 16.42 4.04 4.48
N SER A 176 16.19 5.21 3.87
CA SER A 176 16.86 6.47 4.24
C SER A 176 16.54 6.89 5.69
N LEU A 177 15.27 6.79 6.10
CA LEU A 177 14.84 7.06 7.47
C LEU A 177 15.50 6.08 8.47
N LEU A 178 15.54 4.78 8.16
CA LEU A 178 16.23 3.81 9.00
C LEU A 178 17.74 4.05 9.07
N ASN A 179 18.35 4.59 8.02
CA ASN A 179 19.78 4.95 7.99
C ASN A 179 20.11 6.20 8.82
N SER A 180 19.15 7.10 9.02
CA SER A 180 19.36 8.31 9.82
C SER A 180 19.49 8.00 11.32
N VAL A 181 18.92 6.89 11.78
CA VAL A 181 18.96 6.46 13.19
C VAL A 181 20.30 5.82 13.53
N PRO A 182 21.11 6.42 14.43
CA PRO A 182 22.44 5.90 14.76
C PRO A 182 22.44 4.45 15.24
N MET A 183 21.48 4.06 16.09
CA MET A 183 21.41 2.70 16.65
C MET A 183 21.05 1.61 15.62
N LEU A 184 20.49 2.02 14.47
CA LEU A 184 20.11 1.11 13.38
C LEU A 184 21.16 1.08 12.25
N LYS A 185 22.30 1.75 12.41
CA LYS A 185 23.39 1.74 11.43
C LYS A 185 24.10 0.39 11.34
N ALA A 186 24.08 -0.40 12.42
CA ALA A 186 24.66 -1.74 12.45
C ALA A 186 23.86 -2.80 11.65
N LEU A 187 22.67 -2.44 11.15
CA LEU A 187 21.84 -3.32 10.34
C LEU A 187 22.45 -3.54 8.96
N GLN A 188 22.46 -4.80 8.54
CA GLN A 188 22.77 -5.20 7.18
C GLN A 188 21.66 -4.76 6.23
N ASN A 189 21.95 -4.69 4.92
CA ASN A 189 20.99 -4.22 3.92
C ASN A 189 19.69 -5.04 3.93
N TYR A 190 19.78 -6.37 3.98
CA TYR A 190 18.57 -7.22 3.99
C TYR A 190 17.73 -7.05 5.27
N GLU A 191 18.37 -6.84 6.43
CA GLU A 191 17.68 -6.57 7.71
C GLU A 191 16.93 -5.23 7.62
N ARG A 192 17.57 -4.21 7.04
CA ARG A 192 16.99 -2.90 6.81
C ARG A 192 15.80 -2.96 5.85
N MET A 193 15.91 -3.74 4.77
CA MET A 193 14.80 -3.96 3.82
C MET A 193 13.61 -4.63 4.51
N ASN A 194 13.85 -5.65 5.34
CA ASN A 194 12.79 -6.29 6.13
C ASN A 194 12.09 -5.33 7.09
N LEU A 195 12.85 -4.45 7.76
CA LEU A 195 12.27 -3.40 8.62
C LEU A 195 11.52 -2.34 7.82
N ALA A 196 12.03 -1.95 6.66
CA ALA A 196 11.35 -1.00 5.79
C ALA A 196 9.96 -1.52 5.38
N ASP A 197 9.83 -2.82 5.14
CA ASP A 197 8.56 -3.47 4.83
C ASP A 197 7.63 -3.59 6.05
N ALA A 198 8.16 -3.50 7.27
CA ALA A 198 7.38 -3.53 8.51
C ALA A 198 6.88 -2.14 8.95
N LEU A 199 7.35 -1.06 8.33
CA LEU A 199 6.93 0.30 8.65
C LEU A 199 5.49 0.56 8.20
N ILE A 200 4.68 1.12 9.11
CA ILE A 200 3.27 1.42 8.87
C ILE A 200 3.09 2.93 8.82
N SER A 201 2.49 3.45 7.74
CA SER A 201 2.14 4.87 7.68
C SER A 201 0.94 5.18 8.59
N LYS A 202 1.09 6.22 9.43
CA LYS A 202 0.04 6.81 10.25
C LYS A 202 -0.08 8.30 9.94
N ARG A 203 -1.28 8.86 10.09
CA ARG A 203 -1.57 10.29 9.90
C ARG A 203 -2.22 10.84 11.15
N TYR A 204 -1.84 12.07 11.50
CA TYR A 204 -2.34 12.81 12.65
C TYR A 204 -2.72 14.21 12.20
N THR A 205 -3.81 14.73 12.75
CA THR A 205 -4.29 16.09 12.48
C THR A 205 -3.58 17.11 13.36
N SER A 206 -3.53 18.38 12.94
CA SER A 206 -2.95 19.45 13.78
C SER A 206 -3.55 19.46 15.19
N SER A 207 -2.68 19.66 16.19
CA SER A 207 -2.96 19.62 17.63
C SER A 207 -3.29 18.22 18.19
N GLU A 208 -3.29 17.17 17.38
CA GLU A 208 -3.50 15.80 17.85
C GLU A 208 -2.29 15.29 18.66
N ARG A 209 -2.56 14.56 19.75
CA ARG A 209 -1.49 13.96 20.57
C ARG A 209 -1.11 12.59 20.00
N ILE A 210 0.15 12.45 19.60
CA ILE A 210 0.71 11.22 19.04
C ILE A 210 1.20 10.29 20.15
N ILE A 211 1.93 10.84 21.12
CA ILE A 211 2.45 10.13 22.29
C ILE A 211 2.02 10.88 23.54
N LYS A 212 1.68 10.14 24.59
CA LYS A 212 1.46 10.69 25.92
C LYS A 212 2.55 10.22 26.86
N GLN A 213 3.12 11.14 27.63
CA GLN A 213 4.07 10.82 28.70
C GLN A 213 3.46 9.84 29.70
N GLY A 214 4.27 8.86 30.12
CA GLY A 214 3.88 7.82 31.07
C GLY A 214 3.14 6.62 30.46
N ASP A 215 2.68 6.70 29.21
CA ASP A 215 2.06 5.55 28.54
C ASP A 215 3.12 4.50 28.19
N VAL A 216 2.68 3.25 27.99
CA VAL A 216 3.56 2.15 27.57
C VAL A 216 4.12 2.47 26.18
N ALA A 217 5.43 2.26 25.99
CA ALA A 217 6.07 2.52 24.71
C ALA A 217 5.89 1.32 23.75
N ASP A 218 5.17 1.55 22.65
CA ASP A 218 4.76 0.56 21.64
C ASP A 218 5.64 0.54 20.38
N GLY A 219 6.45 1.57 20.16
CA GLY A 219 7.27 1.69 18.96
C GLY A 219 7.99 3.02 18.80
N MET A 220 8.63 3.19 17.66
CA MET A 220 9.26 4.45 17.26
C MET A 220 8.59 5.02 16.00
N TYR A 221 8.74 6.33 15.80
CA TYR A 221 8.09 7.07 14.73
C TYR A 221 9.12 7.87 13.94
N PHE A 222 8.93 7.91 12.62
CA PHE A 222 9.72 8.70 11.68
C PHE A 222 8.81 9.72 11.00
N ILE A 223 9.21 10.98 10.94
CA ILE A 223 8.39 12.05 10.35
C ILE A 223 8.58 12.03 8.84
N GLU A 224 7.55 11.60 8.10
CA GLU A 224 7.52 11.64 6.63
C GLU A 224 7.19 13.06 6.13
N ASP A 225 6.26 13.74 6.82
CA ASP A 225 5.78 15.08 6.49
C ASP A 225 5.18 15.76 7.72
N GLY A 226 5.26 17.09 7.79
CA GLY A 226 4.76 17.91 8.89
C GLY A 226 5.76 18.13 10.03
N THR A 227 5.28 18.78 11.10
CA THR A 227 6.07 19.16 12.28
C THR A 227 5.38 18.70 13.56
N VAL A 228 6.17 18.21 14.52
CA VAL A 228 5.71 17.81 15.86
C VAL A 228 6.45 18.58 16.94
N VAL A 229 5.79 18.76 18.08
CA VAL A 229 6.36 19.39 19.27
C VAL A 229 6.40 18.37 20.40
N VAL A 230 7.57 18.22 21.01
CA VAL A 230 7.83 17.36 22.16
C VAL A 230 7.70 18.20 23.42
N LYS A 231 6.79 17.79 24.31
CA LYS A 231 6.54 18.45 25.59
C LYS A 231 6.72 17.48 26.74
N MET A 232 7.34 17.94 27.82
CA MET A 232 7.48 17.16 29.05
C MET A 232 6.77 17.88 30.18
N ASP A 233 6.01 17.14 30.96
CA ASP A 233 5.42 17.63 32.20
C ASP A 233 6.49 17.72 33.29
N GLN A 234 6.73 18.93 33.76
CA GLN A 234 7.54 19.22 34.95
C GLN A 234 6.66 19.96 35.95
N GLU A 235 6.39 19.32 37.10
CA GLU A 235 5.62 19.89 38.21
C GLU A 235 4.21 20.41 37.83
N GLY A 236 3.55 19.76 36.86
CA GLY A 236 2.20 20.11 36.41
C GLY A 236 2.16 21.18 35.31
N SER A 237 3.31 21.56 34.76
CA SER A 237 3.44 22.45 33.60
C SER A 237 4.07 21.71 32.43
N GLU A 238 3.41 21.71 31.27
CA GLU A 238 3.99 21.19 30.03
C GLU A 238 5.00 22.19 29.46
N ILE A 239 6.27 21.81 29.44
CA ILE A 239 7.36 22.59 28.87
C ILE A 239 7.74 22.00 27.51
N GLU A 240 7.80 22.83 26.47
CA GLU A 240 8.33 22.46 25.15
C GLU A 240 9.84 22.19 25.25
N ILE A 241 10.25 20.96 24.91
CA ILE A 241 11.66 20.55 24.91
C ILE A 241 12.26 20.73 23.53
N SER A 242 11.53 20.33 22.50
CA SER A 242 12.05 20.25 21.15
C SER A 242 10.92 20.26 20.12
N ARG A 243 11.29 20.63 18.90
CA ARG A 243 10.44 20.62 17.72
C ARG A 243 11.13 19.80 16.66
N LEU A 244 10.42 18.82 16.11
CA LEU A 244 10.95 17.87 15.13
C LEU A 244 10.16 17.98 13.84
N SER A 245 10.86 17.80 12.73
CA SER A 245 10.38 18.02 11.37
C SER A 245 10.71 16.82 10.47
N LYS A 246 10.31 16.90 9.21
CA LYS A 246 10.53 15.87 8.20
C LYS A 246 11.97 15.32 8.19
N GLY A 247 12.09 13.99 8.24
CA GLY A 247 13.37 13.27 8.26
C GLY A 247 13.90 12.96 9.67
N GLU A 248 13.35 13.61 10.70
CA GLU A 248 13.66 13.32 12.10
C GLU A 248 12.76 12.20 12.63
N TYR A 249 13.09 11.68 13.82
CA TYR A 249 12.41 10.56 14.46
C TYR A 249 12.24 10.82 15.96
N PHE A 250 11.33 10.08 16.60
CA PHE A 250 11.11 10.12 18.04
C PHE A 250 10.59 8.79 18.57
N GLY A 251 10.76 8.58 19.89
CA GLY A 251 10.26 7.39 20.58
C GLY A 251 11.15 6.15 20.40
N GLU A 252 12.36 6.31 19.89
CA GLU A 252 13.38 5.28 19.70
C GLU A 252 13.73 4.52 20.99
N LEU A 253 13.58 5.17 22.16
CA LEU A 253 13.74 4.55 23.48
C LEU A 253 12.85 3.32 23.69
N ALA A 254 11.71 3.26 22.98
CA ALA A 254 10.79 2.12 23.02
C ALA A 254 11.48 0.81 22.59
N LEU A 255 12.36 0.87 21.58
CA LEU A 255 13.05 -0.30 21.05
C LEU A 255 14.10 -0.86 22.02
N VAL A 256 14.57 -0.06 22.96
CA VAL A 256 15.75 -0.37 23.79
C VAL A 256 15.38 -0.66 25.24
N THR A 257 14.48 0.12 25.81
CA THR A 257 14.32 0.18 27.27
C THR A 257 13.02 -0.41 27.79
N HIS A 258 12.02 -0.60 26.91
CA HIS A 258 10.63 -0.91 27.28
C HIS A 258 10.07 -0.02 28.40
N ARG A 259 10.68 1.15 28.65
CA ARG A 259 10.23 2.10 29.68
C ARG A 259 9.02 2.88 29.17
N PRO A 260 8.19 3.41 30.09
CA PRO A 260 7.14 4.34 29.72
C PRO A 260 7.68 5.55 28.96
N ARG A 261 6.80 6.18 28.16
CA ARG A 261 7.13 7.36 27.36
C ARG A 261 7.63 8.50 28.24
N ALA A 262 8.82 9.01 27.95
CA ALA A 262 9.46 10.06 28.75
C ALA A 262 8.82 11.46 28.57
N ALA A 263 8.20 11.70 27.41
CA ALA A 263 7.58 12.96 27.05
C ALA A 263 6.34 12.72 26.18
N SER A 264 5.45 13.71 26.12
CA SER A 264 4.33 13.76 25.19
C SER A 264 4.77 14.36 23.85
N VAL A 265 4.16 13.92 22.76
CA VAL A 265 4.42 14.45 21.41
C VAL A 265 3.10 14.85 20.78
N TYR A 266 3.04 16.07 20.27
CA TYR A 266 1.85 16.66 19.66
C TYR A 266 2.14 17.04 18.21
N ALA A 267 1.20 16.79 17.31
CA ALA A 267 1.25 17.28 15.94
C ALA A 267 1.04 18.81 15.94
N GLU A 268 1.96 19.57 15.36
CA GLU A 268 1.79 21.01 15.21
C GLU A 268 1.03 21.33 13.92
N THR A 269 1.39 20.66 12.83
CA THR A 269 0.66 20.66 11.55
C THR A 269 -0.10 19.35 11.39
N ASP A 270 -0.73 19.13 10.24
CA ASP A 270 -1.03 17.76 9.83
C ASP A 270 0.30 17.02 9.65
N VAL A 271 0.40 15.82 10.22
CA VAL A 271 1.65 15.06 10.28
C VAL A 271 1.42 13.67 9.70
N LYS A 272 2.34 13.25 8.84
CA LYS A 272 2.45 11.87 8.37
C LYS A 272 3.71 11.24 8.95
N VAL A 273 3.57 10.08 9.57
CA VAL A 273 4.70 9.34 10.15
C VAL A 273 4.75 7.91 9.64
N ALA A 274 5.96 7.35 9.58
CA ALA A 274 6.18 5.91 9.50
C ALA A 274 6.38 5.38 10.92
N PHE A 275 5.62 4.36 11.32
CA PHE A 275 5.66 3.76 12.64
C PHE A 275 6.27 2.37 12.59
N LEU A 276 7.25 2.12 13.46
CA LEU A 276 7.89 0.83 13.67
C LEU A 276 7.54 0.31 15.06
N GLU A 277 6.74 -0.75 15.10
CA GLU A 277 6.34 -1.42 16.34
C GLU A 277 7.50 -2.21 16.94
N VAL A 278 7.64 -2.17 18.27
CA VAL A 278 8.68 -2.92 19.01
C VAL A 278 8.55 -4.42 18.72
N GLU A 279 7.34 -4.98 18.82
CA GLU A 279 7.12 -6.41 18.58
C GLU A 279 7.44 -6.83 17.14
N ALA A 280 7.14 -5.97 16.17
CA ALA A 280 7.48 -6.24 14.78
C ALA A 280 9.00 -6.26 14.57
N PHE A 281 9.72 -5.32 15.19
CA PHE A 281 11.18 -5.29 15.18
C PHE A 281 11.77 -6.57 15.79
N GLU A 282 11.32 -6.95 16.99
CA GLU A 282 11.83 -8.11 17.71
C GLU A 282 11.54 -9.44 17.01
N ARG A 283 10.36 -9.57 16.39
CA ARG A 283 10.03 -10.76 15.57
C ARG A 283 10.96 -10.91 14.36
N LEU A 284 11.42 -9.79 13.78
CA LEU A 284 12.25 -9.81 12.58
C LEU A 284 13.73 -9.96 12.88
N LEU A 285 14.24 -9.30 13.92
CA LEU A 285 15.67 -9.14 14.18
C LEU A 285 16.12 -9.55 15.58
N GLY A 286 15.17 -9.86 16.48
CA GLY A 286 15.44 -10.04 17.90
C GLY A 286 15.60 -8.71 18.65
N PRO A 287 16.09 -8.74 19.90
CA PRO A 287 16.20 -7.55 20.74
C PRO A 287 17.12 -6.48 20.14
N CYS A 288 16.69 -5.22 20.14
CA CYS A 288 17.47 -4.10 19.57
C CYS A 288 18.86 -3.96 20.22
N MET A 289 18.96 -4.24 21.53
CA MET A 289 20.23 -4.22 22.25
C MET A 289 21.29 -5.14 21.65
N ASP A 290 20.90 -6.28 21.08
CA ASP A 290 21.85 -7.20 20.47
C ASP A 290 22.33 -6.70 19.10
N ILE A 291 21.50 -5.96 18.38
CA ILE A 291 21.90 -5.24 17.16
C ILE A 291 22.92 -4.15 17.50
N MET A 292 22.67 -3.36 18.53
CA MET A 292 23.58 -2.29 18.94
C MET A 292 24.95 -2.83 19.37
N LYS A 293 25.00 -3.99 20.05
CA LYS A 293 26.25 -4.64 20.46
C LYS A 293 27.13 -5.11 19.30
N ARG A 294 26.60 -5.22 18.08
CA ARG A 294 27.39 -5.63 16.90
C ARG A 294 28.53 -4.67 16.59
N ASN A 295 28.38 -3.39 16.93
CA ASN A 295 29.45 -2.40 16.82
C ASN A 295 29.76 -1.79 18.19
N ILE A 296 30.78 -2.32 18.86
CA ILE A 296 31.10 -1.98 20.25
C ILE A 296 31.55 -0.53 20.44
N ASP A 297 32.23 0.03 19.43
CA ASP A 297 32.72 1.41 19.46
C ASP A 297 31.56 2.42 19.35
N ASP A 298 30.55 2.07 18.55
CA ASP A 298 29.33 2.86 18.42
C ASP A 298 28.38 2.64 19.60
N TYR A 299 28.43 1.47 20.25
CA TYR A 299 27.51 1.10 21.33
C TYR A 299 27.55 2.09 22.51
N GLU A 300 28.74 2.44 23.02
CA GLU A 300 28.84 3.42 24.11
C GLU A 300 28.33 4.81 23.69
N THR A 301 28.67 5.24 22.48
CA THR A 301 28.26 6.53 21.93
C THR A 301 26.74 6.60 21.74
N GLN A 302 26.13 5.49 21.28
CA GLN A 302 24.69 5.36 21.12
C GLN A 302 23.98 5.38 22.47
N LEU A 303 24.46 4.65 23.47
CA LEU A 303 23.89 4.69 24.81
C LEU A 303 23.93 6.11 25.40
N ILE A 304 25.02 6.84 25.22
CA ILE A 304 25.11 8.23 25.68
C ILE A 304 24.11 9.13 24.95
N LYS A 305 23.95 8.98 23.62
CA LYS A 305 22.94 9.72 22.86
C LYS A 305 21.50 9.42 23.30
N ILE A 306 21.22 8.16 23.61
CA ILE A 306 19.90 7.66 24.01
C ILE A 306 19.54 8.13 25.42
N PHE A 307 20.49 8.03 26.37
CA PHE A 307 20.23 8.31 27.79
C PHE A 307 20.68 9.70 28.27
N GLY A 308 21.31 10.48 27.38
CA GLY A 308 21.82 11.84 27.63
C GLY A 308 23.05 11.92 28.55
N SER A 309 23.27 10.93 29.43
CA SER A 309 24.39 10.89 30.37
C SER A 309 24.71 9.45 30.82
N LYS A 310 25.99 9.17 31.12
CA LYS A 310 26.46 7.86 31.63
C LYS A 310 25.77 7.42 32.92
N ASN A 311 25.25 8.36 33.72
CA ASN A 311 24.58 8.07 35.00
C ASN A 311 23.17 7.46 34.83
N ASN A 312 22.53 7.65 33.68
CA ASN A 312 21.20 7.06 33.41
C ASN A 312 21.27 5.63 32.83
N ILE A 313 22.49 5.14 32.54
CA ILE A 313 22.76 3.82 31.94
C ILE A 313 22.70 2.69 32.98
N THR A 314 22.90 3.01 34.27
CA THR A 314 23.05 2.00 35.35
C THR A 314 21.82 1.14 35.62
N ASP A 315 20.65 1.51 35.10
CA ASP A 315 19.37 0.79 35.29
C ASP A 315 19.00 -0.13 34.09
N THR A 316 19.99 -0.67 33.39
CA THR A 316 19.79 -1.64 32.28
C THR A 316 20.29 -3.05 32.60
N ARG A 317 20.55 -3.33 33.87
CA ARG A 317 20.87 -4.68 34.37
C ARG A 317 19.67 -5.35 35.01
#